data_AF-A0A2W7QI06-F1
#
_entry.id   AF-A0A2W7QI06-F1
#
_cell.length_a   1.000
_cell.length_b   1.000
_cell.length_c   1.000
_cell.angle_alpha   90.00
_cell.angle_beta   90.00
_cell.angle_gamma   90.00
#
_symmetry.space_group_name_H-M   'P 1'
#
loop_
_entity.id
_entity.type
_entity.pdbx_description
1 polymer ?
#
loop_
_entity_poly.entity_id
_entity_poly.type
_entity_poly.pdbx_seq_one_letter_code
_entity_poly.pdbx_strand_id
1 'polypeptide(L)' 'MPLSSISVWDLPLRLFHWALAVSVSGAAATGFFGGPEVLQWHIGSGLVAGGLVIARIVWGFTGSTHARFSDFLPNPQSV' A
#
# COMPACT_ATOMS: atom_id res chain seq x y z
N MET A 1 27.15 -21.64 -9.03
CA MET A 1 26.79 -20.29 -8.58
C MET A 1 25.52 -20.42 -7.75
N PRO A 2 25.50 -20.07 -6.45
CA PRO A 2 24.25 -20.10 -5.70
C PRO A 2 23.36 -18.96 -6.23
N LEU A 3 22.10 -19.27 -6.56
CA LEU A 3 21.11 -18.27 -6.91
C LEU A 3 20.68 -17.57 -5.61
N SER A 4 21.32 -16.45 -5.27
CA SER A 4 20.92 -15.62 -4.16
C SER A 4 19.59 -14.93 -4.53
N SER A 5 18.48 -15.43 -3.99
CA SER A 5 17.16 -14.81 -4.14
C SER A 5 17.10 -13.54 -3.28
N ILE A 6 17.04 -12.37 -3.93
CA ILE A 6 16.82 -11.08 -3.25
C ILE A 6 15.33 -10.94 -2.98
N SER A 7 14.95 -10.81 -1.70
CA SER A 7 13.55 -10.62 -1.31
C SER A 7 13.12 -9.16 -1.50
N VAL A 8 12.57 -8.86 -2.68
CA VAL A 8 12.08 -7.51 -3.03
C VAL A 8 10.68 -7.23 -2.46
N TRP A 9 9.89 -8.28 -2.23
CA TRP A 9 8.50 -8.17 -1.77
C TRP A 9 8.38 -8.66 -0.33
N ASP A 10 8.87 -7.83 0.58
CA ASP A 10 8.93 -8.11 2.01
C ASP A 10 7.53 -8.19 2.65
N LEU A 11 7.46 -8.86 3.80
CA LEU A 11 6.21 -9.07 4.53
C LEU A 11 5.48 -7.76 4.87
N PRO A 12 6.17 -6.67 5.28
CA PRO A 12 5.53 -5.39 5.53
C PRO A 12 4.83 -4.80 4.29
N LEU A 13 5.46 -4.87 3.11
CA LEU A 13 4.87 -4.39 1.85
C LEU A 13 3.65 -5.22 1.42
N ARG A 14 3.71 -6.55 1.64
CA ARG A 14 2.56 -7.44 1.45
C ARG A 14 1.37 -7.04 2.30
N LEU A 15 1.61 -6.83 3.60
CA LEU A 15 0.56 -6.47 4.54
C LEU A 15 -0.08 -5.14 4.17
N PHE A 16 0.74 -4.13 3.85
CA PHE A 16 0.26 -2.85 3.36
C PHE A 16 -0.60 -2.99 2.09
N HIS A 17 -0.10 -3.73 1.09
CA HIS A 17 -0.79 -3.88 -0.18
C HIS A 17 -2.15 -4.56 -0.02
N TRP A 18 -2.21 -5.67 0.72
CA TRP A 18 -3.47 -6.38 0.96
C TRP A 18 -4.43 -5.60 1.86
N ALA A 19 -3.93 -4.88 2.87
CA ALA A 19 -4.76 -4.01 3.68
C ALA A 19 -5.42 -2.92 2.82
N LEU A 20 -4.65 -2.25 1.96
CA LEU A 20 -5.18 -1.24 1.04
C LEU A 20 -6.20 -1.85 0.07
N ALA A 21 -5.89 -3.01 -0.52
CA ALA A 21 -6.79 -3.70 -1.44
C ALA A 21 -8.13 -4.06 -0.76
N VAL A 22 -8.11 -4.55 0.49
CA VAL A 22 -9.32 -4.85 1.26
C VAL A 22 -10.10 -3.57 1.58
N SER A 23 -9.44 -2.48 2.02
CA SER A 23 -10.11 -1.21 2.31
C SER A 23 -10.77 -0.62 1.06
N VAL A 24 -10.08 -0.62 -0.09
CA VAL A 24 -10.64 -0.13 -1.35
C VAL A 24 -11.79 -1.02 -1.81
N SER A 25 -11.66 -2.35 -1.70
CA SER A 25 -12.74 -3.28 -2.06
C SER A 25 -13.96 -3.11 -1.17
N GLY A 26 -13.77 -2.89 0.13
CA GLY A 26 -14.84 -2.61 1.08
C GLY A 26 -15.56 -1.29 0.79
N ALA A 27 -14.80 -0.23 0.49
CA ALA A 27 -15.35 1.06 0.06
C ALA A 27 -16.13 0.92 -1.26
N ALA A 28 -15.58 0.20 -2.25
CA ALA A 28 -16.24 -0.05 -3.53
C ALA A 28 -17.53 -0.86 -3.36
N ALA A 29 -17.50 -1.95 -2.57
CA ALA A 29 -18.68 -2.78 -2.34
C ALA A 29 -19.81 -2.00 -1.66
N THR A 30 -19.49 -1.27 -0.61
CA THR A 30 -20.46 -0.44 0.13
C THR A 30 -20.93 0.78 -0.67
N GLY A 31 -20.11 1.34 -1.54
CA GLY A 31 -20.44 2.51 -2.36
C GLY A 31 -21.25 2.18 -3.62
N PHE A 32 -20.95 1.07 -4.30
CA PHE A 32 -21.64 0.69 -5.54
C PHE A 32 -22.88 -0.17 -5.32
N PHE A 33 -22.89 -1.01 -4.28
CA PHE A 33 -23.97 -1.97 -4.04
C PHE A 33 -24.71 -1.75 -2.72
N GLY A 34 -24.22 -0.85 -1.85
CA GLY A 34 -24.81 -0.59 -0.55
C GLY A 34 -25.84 0.55 -0.55
N GLY A 35 -26.69 0.56 0.48
CA GLY A 35 -27.61 1.66 0.79
C GLY A 35 -27.11 2.57 1.93
N PRO A 36 -27.94 3.52 2.40
CA PRO A 36 -27.60 4.44 3.48
C PRO A 36 -27.14 3.76 4.77
N GLU A 37 -27.63 2.55 5.05
CA GLU A 37 -27.30 1.75 6.23
C GLU A 37 -25.84 1.30 6.30
N VAL A 38 -25.14 1.20 5.16
CA VAL A 38 -23.72 0.82 5.12
C VAL A 38 -22.77 2.01 4.89
N LEU A 39 -23.29 3.24 4.88
CA LEU A 39 -22.49 4.45 4.66
C LEU A 39 -21.35 4.59 5.68
N GLN A 40 -21.59 4.21 6.93
CA GLN A 40 -20.55 4.22 7.98
C GLN A 40 -19.36 3.31 7.62
N TRP A 41 -19.62 2.16 6.99
CA TRP A 41 -18.58 1.22 6.57
C TRP A 41 -17.82 1.72 5.36
N HIS A 42 -18.50 2.43 4.44
CA HIS A 42 -17.85 3.12 3.32
C HIS A 42 -16.88 4.18 3.82
N ILE A 43 -17.35 5.06 4.72
CA ILE A 43 -16.54 6.13 5.31
C ILE A 43 -15.37 5.54 6.10
N GLY A 44 -15.62 4.54 6.95
CA GLY A 44 -14.57 3.86 7.71
C GLY A 44 -13.51 3.24 6.79
N SER A 45 -13.94 2.55 5.73
CA SER A 45 -13.03 1.96 4.73
C SER A 45 -12.19 3.03 4.01
N GLY A 46 -12.80 4.17 3.67
CA GLY A 46 -12.10 5.32 3.08
C GLY A 46 -11.07 5.94 4.03
N LEU A 47 -11.41 6.07 5.32
CA LEU A 47 -10.49 6.58 6.34
C LEU A 47 -9.29 5.65 6.55
N VAL A 48 -9.52 4.34 6.60
CA VAL A 48 -8.44 3.35 6.69
C VAL A 48 -7.55 3.42 5.44
N ALA A 49 -8.13 3.45 4.24
CA ALA A 49 -7.37 3.59 3.00
C ALA A 49 -6.54 4.90 2.98
N GLY A 50 -7.13 6.03 3.39
CA GLY A 50 -6.43 7.31 3.50
C GLY A 50 -5.28 7.26 4.49
N GLY A 51 -5.49 6.68 5.68
CA GLY A 51 -4.45 6.49 6.70
C GLY A 51 -3.31 5.59 6.20
N LEU A 52 -3.63 4.51 5.50
CA LEU A 52 -2.64 3.63 4.85
C LEU A 52 -1.82 4.41 3.82
N VAL A 53 -2.47 5.19 2.94
CA VAL A 53 -1.75 6.01 1.94
C VAL A 53 -0.81 7.02 2.60
N ILE A 54 -1.25 7.70 3.65
CA ILE A 54 -0.38 8.63 4.41
C ILE A 54 0.81 7.87 5.01
N ALA A 55 0.57 6.73 5.65
CA ALA A 55 1.63 5.90 6.22
C ALA A 55 2.62 5.44 5.13
N ARG A 56 2.13 5.09 3.93
CA ARG A 56 2.96 4.71 2.79
C ARG A 56 3.82 5.85 2.28
N ILE A 57 3.29 7.07 2.25
CA ILE A 57 4.04 8.26 1.85
C ILE A 57 5.18 8.48 2.84
N VAL A 58 4.90 8.49 4.16
CA VAL A 58 5.93 8.63 5.20
C VAL A 58 7.00 7.55 5.06
N TRP A 59 6.59 6.29 4.92
CA TRP A 59 7.51 5.17 4.74
C TRP A 59 8.32 5.25 3.43
N GLY A 60 7.78 5.88 2.38
CA GLY A 60 8.51 6.17 1.15
C GLY A 60 9.67 7.15 1.32
N PHE A 61 9.75 7.85 2.45
CA PHE A 61 10.91 8.69 2.80
C PHE A 61 11.81 8.05 3.86
N THR A 62 11.23 7.35 4.84
CA THR A 62 11.97 6.84 6.01
C THR A 62 12.32 5.35 5.96
N GLY A 63 11.82 4.61 4.96
CA GLY A 63 11.91 3.14 4.87
C GLY A 63 13.26 2.54 4.55
N SER A 64 13.26 1.21 4.37
CA SER A 64 14.37 0.45 3.78
C SER A 64 14.63 0.87 2.34
N THR A 65 15.81 0.54 1.79
CA THR A 65 16.27 0.98 0.46
C THR A 65 15.19 0.84 -0.62
N HIS A 66 14.58 -0.34 -0.76
CA HIS A 66 13.56 -0.62 -1.78
C HIS A 66 12.18 -0.03 -1.48
N ALA A 67 11.92 0.46 -0.27
CA ALA A 67 10.67 1.12 0.08
C ALA A 67 10.69 2.62 -0.30
N ARG A 68 11.89 3.21 -0.42
CA ARG A 68 12.09 4.64 -0.63
C ARG A 68 11.79 5.05 -2.06
N PHE A 69 11.19 6.22 -2.22
CA PHE A 69 10.92 6.78 -3.55
C PHE A 69 12.19 7.10 -4.34
N SER A 70 13.33 7.32 -3.67
CA SER A 70 14.61 7.51 -4.33
C SER A 70 15.09 6.30 -5.13
N ASP A 71 14.67 5.09 -4.72
CA ASP A 71 15.02 3.83 -5.40
C ASP A 71 14.14 3.59 -6.65
N PHE A 72 13.11 4.42 -6.88
CA PHE A 72 12.22 4.29 -8.04
C PHE A 72 12.77 4.96 -9.29
N LEU A 73 13.62 5.97 -9.11
CA LEU A 73 14.27 6.64 -10.22
C LEU A 73 15.49 5.81 -10.64
N PRO A 74 15.63 5.43 -11.93
CA PRO A 74 16.84 4.81 -12.43
C PRO A 74 18.02 5.73 -12.12
N ASN A 75 18.98 5.27 -11.33
CA ASN A 75 20.21 6.04 -11.12
C ASN A 75 21.11 5.80 -12.34
N PRO A 76 21.44 6.82 -13.15
CA PRO A 76 22.33 6.65 -14.29
C PRO A 76 23.73 6.13 -13.92
N GLN A 77 24.07 6.16 -12.62
CA GLN A 77 25.34 5.66 -12.07
C GLN A 77 25.25 4.29 -11.41
N SER A 78 24.06 3.66 -11.30
CA SER A 78 23.96 2.27 -10.87
C SER A 78 24.25 1.36 -12.07
N VAL A 79 25.50 0.92 -12.18
CA VAL A 79 25.97 -0.08 -13.16
C VAL A 79 25.58 -1.50 -12.74
#